data_AF-A0A2I0WDD3-F1
#
_entry.id   AF-A0A2I0WDD3-F1
#
_cell.length_a   1.000
_cell.length_b   1.000
_cell.length_c   1.000
_cell.angle_alpha   90.00
_cell.angle_beta   90.00
_cell.angle_gamma   90.00
#
_symmetry.space_group_name_H-M   'P 1'
#
loop_
_entity.id
_entity.type
_entity.pdbx_description
1 polymer ?
#
loop_
_entity_poly.entity_id
_entity_poly.type
_entity_poly.pdbx_seq_one_letter_code
_entity_poly.pdbx_strand_id
1 'polypeptide(L)' 'MPPPKTLRQLRSLQGRLAYIRRFISNLSGRCQPFSRLMKKDTPFIWDDACQEAFNSIK' A
#
# COMPACT_ATOMS: atom_id res chain seq x y z
N MET A 1 -4.59 10.90 3.65
CA MET A 1 -4.12 9.81 4.54
C MET A 1 -2.62 9.96 4.74
N PRO A 2 -2.07 9.77 5.96
CA PRO A 2 -0.63 9.71 6.16
C PRO A 2 -0.07 8.39 5.61
N PRO A 3 1.19 8.37 5.11
CA PRO A 3 1.84 7.13 4.70
C PRO A 3 2.01 6.20 5.92
N PRO A 4 1.75 4.89 5.77
CA PRO A 4 1.87 3.95 6.85
C PRO A 4 3.33 3.80 7.28
N LYS A 5 3.59 3.90 8.58
CA LYS A 5 4.94 3.74 9.16
C LYS A 5 5.21 2.34 9.69
N THR A 6 4.20 1.48 9.69
CA THR A 6 4.26 0.11 10.25
C THR A 6 3.43 -0.86 9.42
N LEU A 7 3.77 -2.15 9.52
CA LEU A 7 3.01 -3.26 8.91
C LEU A 7 1.52 -3.24 9.29
N ARG A 8 1.21 -2.90 10.55
CA ARG A 8 -0.19 -2.80 11.03
C ARG A 8 -0.96 -1.71 10.30
N GLN A 9 -0.34 -0.54 10.12
CA GLN A 9 -0.95 0.56 9.36
C GLN A 9 -1.08 0.20 7.88
N LEU A 10 -0.10 -0.49 7.30
CA LEU A 10 -0.16 -0.96 5.91
C LEU A 10 -1.31 -1.97 5.69
N ARG A 11 -1.52 -2.92 6.61
CA ARG A 11 -2.66 -3.85 6.56
C ARG A 11 -4.01 -3.12 6.66
N SER A 12 -4.10 -2.12 7.54
CA SER A 12 -5.31 -1.29 7.64
C SER A 12 -5.57 -0.51 6.36
N LEU A 13 -4.52 0.05 5.75
CA LEU A 13 -4.60 0.73 4.46
C LEU A 13 -5.09 -0.24 3.37
N GLN A 14 -4.48 -1.42 3.25
CA GLN A 14 -4.91 -2.45 2.30
C GLN A 14 -6.40 -2.81 2.43
N GLY A 15 -6.93 -2.91 3.65
CA GLY A 15 -8.36 -3.13 3.87
C GLY A 15 -9.23 -1.99 3.30
N ARG A 16 -8.82 -0.73 3.51
CA ARG A 16 -9.50 0.44 2.93
C ARG A 16 -9.39 0.46 1.41
N LEU A 17 -8.22 0.12 0.87
CA LEU A 17 -7.99 0.02 -0.57
C LEU A 17 -8.84 -1.09 -1.21
N ALA A 18 -8.95 -2.24 -0.56
CA ALA A 18 -9.82 -3.32 -1.01
C ALA A 18 -11.29 -2.89 -1.10
N TYR A 19 -11.76 -2.06 -0.16
CA TYR A 19 -13.13 -1.52 -0.18
C TYR A 19 -13.39 -0.62 -1.40
N ILE A 20 -12.45 0.26 -1.73
CA ILE A 20 -12.56 1.21 -2.85
C ILE A 20 -12.06 0.66 -4.19
N ARG A 21 -11.53 -0.58 -4.22
CA ARG A 21 -11.02 -1.24 -5.43
C ARG A 21 -12.03 -1.24 -6.59
N ARG A 22 -13.33 -1.26 -6.28
CA ARG A 22 -14.41 -1.21 -7.28
C ARG A 22 -14.53 0.14 -8.01
N PHE A 23 -13.97 1.22 -7.44
CA PHE A 23 -14.06 2.58 -7.95
C PHE A 23 -12.75 3.06 -8.61
N ILE A 24 -11.63 2.38 -8.34
CA ILE A 24 -10.31 2.76 -8.86
C ILE A 24 -9.81 1.70 -9.84
N SER A 25 -9.80 2.06 -11.12
CA SER A 25 -9.22 1.26 -12.18
C SER A 25 -7.75 0.95 -11.92
N ASN A 26 -7.37 -0.32 -12.08
CA ASN A 26 -6.00 -0.82 -11.86
C ASN A 26 -5.42 -0.56 -10.45
N LEU A 27 -6.27 -0.49 -9.41
CA LEU A 27 -5.78 -0.34 -8.03
C LEU A 27 -4.84 -1.49 -7.63
N SER A 28 -5.09 -2.70 -8.11
CA SER A 28 -4.23 -3.86 -7.85
C SER A 28 -2.81 -3.67 -8.37
N GLY A 29 -2.65 -3.07 -9.55
CA GLY A 29 -1.32 -2.73 -10.10
C GLY A 29 -0.62 -1.65 -9.29
N ARG A 30 -1.35 -0.61 -8.87
CA ARG A 30 -0.82 0.45 -8.00
C ARG A 30 -0.44 -0.05 -6.60
N CYS A 31 -1.10 -1.10 -6.10
CA CYS A 31 -0.80 -1.68 -4.79
C CYS A 31 0.32 -2.73 -4.80
N GLN A 32 0.83 -3.10 -5.98
CA GLN A 32 1.90 -4.08 -6.15
C GLN A 32 3.18 -3.78 -5.33
N PRO A 33 3.68 -2.53 -5.23
CA PRO A 33 4.87 -2.24 -4.42
C PRO A 33 4.66 -2.54 -2.92
N PHE A 34 3.42 -2.43 -2.41
CA PHE A 34 3.11 -2.76 -1.01
C PHE A 34 3.23 -4.25 -0.70
N SER A 35 3.13 -5.13 -1.71
CA SER A 35 3.26 -6.58 -1.50
C SER A 35 4.64 -6.97 -0.97
N ARG A 36 5.70 -6.22 -1.34
CA ARG A 36 7.07 -6.46 -0.84
C ARG A 36 7.17 -6.16 0.66
N LEU A 37 6.49 -5.11 1.11
CA LEU A 37 6.46 -4.71 2.51
C LEU A 37 5.71 -5.70 3.40
N MET A 38 4.81 -6.52 2.87
CA MET A 38 4.04 -7.49 3.66
C MET A 38 4.72 -8.86 3.82
N LYS A 39 5.90 -9.06 3.23
CA LYS A 39 6.64 -10.33 3.37
C LYS A 39 7.10 -10.53 4.81
N LYS A 40 6.94 -11.77 5.30
CA LYS A 40 7.45 -12.19 6.61
C LYS A 40 8.99 -12.04 6.62
N ASP A 41 9.55 -11.62 7.74
CA ASP A 41 11.00 -11.42 7.95
C ASP A 41 11.66 -10.33 7.09
N THR A 42 10.87 -9.46 6.45
CA THR A 42 11.42 -8.30 5.72
C THR A 42 11.28 -7.02 6.57
N PRO A 43 12.34 -6.20 6.70
CA PRO A 43 12.22 -4.90 7.35
C PRO A 43 11.19 -4.04 6.60
N PHE A 44 10.35 -3.33 7.34
CA PHE A 44 9.39 -2.40 6.76
C PHE A 44 10.13 -1.17 6.25
N ILE A 45 10.57 -1.21 5.00
CA ILE A 45 11.28 -0.11 4.33
C ILE A 45 10.33 0.56 3.36
N TRP A 46 9.77 1.69 3.76
CA TRP A 46 8.96 2.51 2.87
C TRP A 46 9.86 3.20 1.85
N ASP A 47 9.93 2.64 0.64
CA ASP A 47 10.72 3.16 -0.48
C ASP A 47 9.94 4.19 -1.31
N ASP A 48 10.65 4.86 -2.23
CA ASP A 48 10.04 5.85 -3.13
C ASP A 48 8.95 5.23 -4.00
N ALA A 49 9.10 3.96 -4.40
CA ALA A 49 8.07 3.23 -5.15
C ALA A 49 6.77 3.05 -4.35
N CYS A 50 6.86 2.77 -3.05
CA CYS A 50 5.69 2.73 -2.15
C CYS A 50 5.09 4.12 -1.97
N GLN A 51 5.91 5.17 -1.87
CA GLN A 51 5.43 6.54 -1.75
C GLN A 51 4.71 7.01 -3.02
N GLU A 52 5.26 6.69 -4.20
CA GLU A 52 4.67 7.03 -5.49
C GLU A 52 3.35 6.30 -5.71
N ALA A 53 3.31 4.99 -5.42
CA ALA A 53 2.08 4.21 -5.41
C ALA A 53 1.03 4.80 -4.47
N PHE A 54 1.43 5.19 -3.26
CA PHE A 54 0.53 5.82 -2.30
C PHE A 54 -0.01 7.17 -2.81
N ASN A 55 0.84 7.99 -3.42
CA ASN A 55 0.44 9.27 -4.02
C ASN A 55 -0.49 9.08 -5.22
N SER A 56 -0.31 8.01 -6.00
CA SER A 56 -1.18 7.69 -7.15
C SER A 56 -2.61 7.23 -6.76
N ILE A 57 -2.81 6.84 -5.50
CA ILE A 57 -4.08 6.36 -4.96
C ILE A 57 -4.78 7.44 -4.14
N LYS A 58 -4.03 8.44 -3.67
CA LYS A 58 -4.52 9.57 -2.90
C LYS A 58 -5.42 10.47 -3.75
#